data_AF-A0A2V2F7G3-F1
#
_entry.id   AF-A0A2V2F7G3-F1
#
_cell.length_a   1.000
_cell.length_b   1.000
_cell.length_c   1.000
_cell.angle_alpha   90.00
_cell.angle_beta   90.00
_cell.angle_gamma   90.00
#
_symmetry.space_group_name_H-M   'P 1'
#
loop_
_entity.id
_entity.type
_entity.pdbx_description
1 polymer ?
#
loop_
_entity_poly.entity_id
_entity_poly.type
_entity_poly.pdbx_seq_one_letter_code
_entity_poly.pdbx_strand_id
1 'polypeptide(L)'
;MINKPSVEELTKDGLNRYELVIATAKCAHLITDEYVEQRTYAEKLIERKETDKPISALIDKDIRDEKAVKNAVARLHAGLYKVVHPGEEGYLDEAALEAEREVEREEADADVNANAVNPDSN
;
A
#
# COMPACT_ATOMS: atom_id res chain seq x y z
N MET A 1 -2.86 3.37 -30.25
CA MET A 1 -3.21 3.88 -28.91
C MET A 1 -1.95 4.55 -28.36
N ILE A 2 -1.94 5.86 -28.14
CA ILE A 2 -0.80 6.55 -27.52
C ILE A 2 -1.05 6.47 -26.01
N ASN A 3 -0.27 5.64 -25.31
CA ASN A 3 -0.31 5.60 -23.85
C ASN A 3 0.31 6.91 -23.35
N LYS A 4 -0.52 7.78 -22.77
CA LYS A 4 -0.09 8.97 -22.04
C LYS A 4 -0.19 8.72 -20.54
N PRO A 5 0.79 9.16 -19.74
CA PRO A 5 2.08 9.71 -20.15
C PRO A 5 2.96 8.68 -20.88
N SER A 6 3.85 9.18 -21.75
CA SER A 6 4.77 8.33 -22.51
C SER A 6 5.88 7.78 -21.61
N VAL A 7 6.57 6.75 -22.08
CA VAL A 7 7.71 6.19 -21.34
C VAL A 7 8.80 7.25 -21.15
N GLU A 8 9.05 8.07 -22.17
CA GLU A 8 10.04 9.15 -22.13
C GLU A 8 9.71 10.21 -21.07
N GLU A 9 8.42 10.53 -20.90
CA GLU A 9 7.95 11.45 -19.85
C GLU A 9 8.19 10.86 -18.45
N LEU A 10 7.98 9.55 -18.30
CA LEU A 10 8.14 8.84 -17.03
C LEU A 10 9.61 8.56 -16.66
N THR A 11 10.52 8.50 -17.64
CA THR A 11 11.95 8.20 -17.42
C THR A 11 12.83 9.45 -17.44
N LYS A 12 12.26 10.65 -17.49
CA LYS A 12 13.01 11.90 -17.71
C LYS A 12 14.02 12.21 -16.60
N ASP A 13 13.76 11.76 -15.38
CA ASP A 13 14.58 12.05 -14.21
C ASP A 13 15.70 11.01 -13.97
N GLY A 14 16.07 10.25 -15.01
CA GLY A 14 17.11 9.21 -14.93
C GLY A 14 16.61 7.85 -14.49
N LEU A 15 15.30 7.70 -14.27
CA LEU A 15 14.67 6.43 -13.93
C LEU A 15 14.78 5.42 -15.09
N ASN A 16 15.30 4.23 -14.82
CA ASN A 16 15.36 3.16 -15.81
C ASN A 16 13.94 2.62 -16.10
N ARG A 17 13.72 2.12 -17.32
CA ARG A 17 12.46 1.46 -17.72
C ARG A 17 12.10 0.27 -16.83
N TYR A 18 13.08 -0.49 -16.35
CA TYR A 18 12.82 -1.60 -15.44
C TYR A 18 12.39 -1.11 -14.06
N GLU A 19 13.03 -0.06 -13.55
CA GLU A 19 12.66 0.57 -12.27
C GLU A 19 11.27 1.18 -12.36
N LEU A 20 10.94 1.82 -13.48
CA LEU A 20 9.59 2.33 -13.74
C LEU A 20 8.54 1.22 -13.67
N VAL A 21 8.81 0.04 -14.24
CA VAL A 21 7.87 -1.10 -14.19
C VAL A 21 7.68 -1.58 -12.76
N ILE A 22 8.78 -1.76 -12.01
CA ILE A 22 8.73 -2.20 -10.61
C ILE A 22 7.99 -1.18 -9.75
N ALA A 23 8.31 0.10 -9.89
CA ALA A 23 7.66 1.20 -9.18
C ALA A 23 6.16 1.25 -9.49
N THR A 24 5.79 1.13 -10.76
CA THR A 24 4.39 1.10 -11.18
C THR A 24 3.64 -0.07 -10.57
N ALA A 25 4.25 -1.26 -10.52
CA ALA A 25 3.67 -2.44 -9.90
C ALA A 25 3.47 -2.26 -8.39
N LYS A 26 4.51 -1.80 -7.67
CA LYS A 26 4.42 -1.50 -6.23
C LYS A 26 3.34 -0.44 -5.94
N CYS A 27 3.30 0.64 -6.71
CA CYS A 27 2.27 1.68 -6.56
C CYS A 27 0.85 1.15 -6.84
N ALA A 28 0.68 0.25 -7.81
CA ALA A 28 -0.61 -0.36 -8.11
C ALA A 28 -1.10 -1.26 -6.96
N HIS A 29 -0.19 -1.96 -6.27
CA HIS A 29 -0.52 -2.69 -5.04
C HIS A 29 -1.03 -1.74 -3.95
N LEU A 30 -0.31 -0.64 -3.66
CA LEU A 30 -0.75 0.35 -2.67
C LEU A 30 -2.16 0.90 -2.95
N ILE A 31 -2.47 1.19 -4.21
CA ILE A 31 -3.80 1.66 -4.62
C ILE A 31 -4.88 0.59 -4.40
N THR A 32 -4.52 -0.68 -4.60
CA THR A 32 -5.44 -1.81 -4.42
C THR A 32 -5.69 -2.06 -2.93
N ASP A 33 -4.66 -1.98 -2.11
CA ASP A 33 -4.75 -2.10 -0.65
C ASP A 33 -5.62 -0.96 -0.09
N GLU A 34 -5.39 0.28 -0.53
CA GLU A 34 -6.22 1.45 -0.19
C GLU A 34 -7.70 1.23 -0.54
N TYR A 35 -7.99 0.68 -1.73
CA TYR A 35 -9.35 0.33 -2.12
C TYR A 35 -9.99 -0.71 -1.19
N VAL A 36 -9.25 -1.76 -0.83
CA VAL A 36 -9.73 -2.80 0.08
C VAL A 36 -10.02 -2.22 1.46
N GLU A 37 -9.11 -1.40 2.01
CA GLU A 37 -9.28 -0.74 3.29
C GLU A 37 -10.51 0.17 3.31
N GLN A 38 -10.67 1.04 2.31
CA GLN A 38 -11.84 1.92 2.19
C GLN A 38 -13.13 1.13 2.06
N ARG A 39 -13.12 0.03 1.31
CA ARG A 39 -14.28 -0.85 1.16
C ARG A 39 -14.64 -1.53 2.48
N THR A 40 -13.67 -2.09 3.20
CA THR A 40 -13.89 -2.71 4.52
C THR A 40 -14.40 -1.69 5.54
N TYR A 41 -13.87 -0.48 5.52
CA TYR A 41 -14.37 0.61 6.37
C TYR A 41 -15.82 0.97 6.04
N ALA A 42 -16.14 1.14 4.76
CA ALA A 42 -17.49 1.41 4.29
C ALA A 42 -18.49 0.31 4.69
N GLU A 43 -18.09 -0.97 4.59
CA GLU A 43 -18.91 -2.12 5.04
C GLU A 43 -19.22 -2.04 6.53
N LYS A 44 -18.23 -1.71 7.37
CA LYS A 44 -18.42 -1.55 8.83
C LYS A 44 -19.36 -0.40 9.17
N LEU A 45 -19.30 0.72 8.45
CA LEU A 45 -20.21 1.85 8.69
C LEU A 45 -21.67 1.48 8.40
N ILE A 46 -21.90 0.72 7.33
CA ILE A 46 -23.24 0.24 6.96
C ILE A 46 -23.75 -0.78 7.98
N GLU A 47 -22.90 -1.72 8.40
CA GLU A 47 -23.24 -2.71 9.43
C GLU A 47 -23.67 -2.04 10.74
N ARG A 48 -22.95 -0.98 11.14
CA ARG A 48 -23.26 -0.17 12.34
C ARG A 48 -24.42 0.81 12.15
N LYS A 49 -24.97 0.93 10.93
CA LYS A 49 -26.02 1.90 10.56
C LYS A 49 -25.62 3.35 10.82
N GLU A 50 -24.33 3.65 10.68
CA GLU A 50 -23.77 5.00 10.83
C GLU A 50 -23.88 5.80 9.51
N THR A 51 -24.30 5.17 8.42
CA THR A 51 -24.46 5.79 7.10
C THR A 51 -25.56 5.11 6.28
N ASP A 52 -26.28 5.90 5.49
CA ASP A 52 -27.26 5.43 4.51
C ASP A 52 -26.72 5.47 3.07
N LYS A 53 -25.46 5.90 2.90
CA LYS A 53 -24.83 6.00 1.58
C LYS A 53 -24.41 4.61 1.08
N PRO A 54 -24.52 4.33 -0.23
CA PRO A 54 -24.00 3.09 -0.79
C PRO A 54 -22.47 3.04 -0.70
N ILE A 55 -21.90 1.82 -0.62
CA ILE A 55 -20.44 1.58 -0.54
C ILE A 55 -19.69 2.35 -1.62
N SER A 56 -20.21 2.38 -2.85
CA SER A 56 -19.57 3.09 -3.97
C SER A 56 -19.38 4.59 -3.70
N ALA A 57 -20.29 5.23 -2.95
CA ALA A 57 -20.18 6.66 -2.61
C ALA A 57 -19.23 6.94 -1.45
N LEU A 58 -18.76 5.90 -0.76
CA LEU A 58 -17.82 6.00 0.38
C LEU A 58 -16.38 5.68 0.00
N ILE A 59 -16.16 5.14 -1.21
CA ILE A 59 -14.83 4.83 -1.76
C ILE A 59 -14.45 5.93 -2.74
N ASP A 60 -13.17 6.33 -2.73
CA ASP A 60 -12.62 7.27 -3.69
C ASP A 60 -12.87 6.78 -5.14
N LYS A 61 -13.41 7.68 -5.96
CA LYS A 61 -13.79 7.39 -7.34
C LYS A 61 -12.57 6.98 -8.18
N ASP A 62 -11.43 7.62 -7.97
CA ASP A 62 -10.25 7.39 -8.79
C ASP A 62 -9.73 5.96 -8.57
N ILE A 63 -9.71 5.48 -7.33
CA ILE A 63 -9.26 4.10 -7.03
C ILE A 63 -10.33 3.04 -7.35
N ARG A 64 -11.62 3.42 -7.36
CA ARG A 64 -12.75 2.52 -7.64
C ARG A 64 -12.97 2.28 -9.13
N ASP A 65 -12.94 3.34 -9.95
CA ASP A 65 -13.38 3.29 -11.34
C ASP A 65 -12.23 3.05 -12.33
N GLU A 66 -11.01 3.41 -11.96
CA GLU A 66 -9.84 3.31 -12.84
C GLU A 66 -8.95 2.13 -12.48
N LYS A 67 -8.23 1.60 -13.49
CA LYS A 67 -7.28 0.51 -13.25
C LYS A 67 -6.17 1.02 -12.33
N ALA A 68 -5.83 0.25 -11.29
CA ALA A 68 -4.76 0.59 -10.35
C ALA A 68 -3.43 0.94 -11.06
N VAL A 69 -3.07 0.20 -12.13
CA VAL A 69 -1.88 0.48 -12.95
C VAL A 69 -1.96 1.85 -13.64
N LYS A 70 -3.14 2.26 -14.14
CA LYS A 70 -3.32 3.57 -14.79
C LYS A 70 -3.16 4.69 -13.77
N ASN A 71 -3.73 4.52 -12.58
CA ASN A 71 -3.57 5.46 -11.47
C ASN A 71 -2.12 5.52 -10.98
N ALA A 72 -1.43 4.38 -10.88
CA ALA A 72 -0.02 4.33 -10.51
C ALA A 72 0.85 5.13 -11.48
N VAL A 73 0.67 4.93 -12.79
CA VAL A 73 1.38 5.70 -13.82
C VAL A 73 1.07 7.19 -13.72
N ALA A 74 -0.20 7.56 -13.52
CA ALA A 74 -0.60 8.96 -13.36
C ALA A 74 -0.02 9.60 -12.10
N ARG A 75 -0.04 8.89 -10.95
CA ARG A 75 0.51 9.35 -9.67
C ARG A 75 2.04 9.48 -9.72
N LEU A 76 2.74 8.56 -10.38
CA LEU A 76 4.19 8.66 -10.65
C LEU A 76 4.51 9.89 -11.49
N HIS A 77 3.79 10.09 -12.60
CA HIS A 77 4.00 11.26 -13.46
C HIS A 77 3.65 12.59 -12.79
N ALA A 78 2.65 12.59 -11.89
CA ALA A 78 2.29 13.76 -11.10
C ALA A 78 3.27 14.05 -9.94
N GLY A 79 4.24 13.17 -9.69
CA GLY A 79 5.19 13.29 -8.57
C GLY A 79 4.58 12.97 -7.19
N LEU A 80 3.40 12.36 -7.15
CA LEU A 80 2.76 11.89 -5.91
C LEU A 80 3.45 10.65 -5.34
N TYR A 81 4.07 9.85 -6.23
CA TYR A 81 4.99 8.77 -5.86
C TYR A 81 6.36 9.05 -6.45
N LYS A 82 7.40 8.74 -5.67
CA LYS A 82 8.79 8.89 -6.07
C LYS A 82 9.53 7.58 -5.81
N VAL A 83 10.32 7.15 -6.78
CA VAL A 83 11.27 6.05 -6.59
C VAL A 83 12.46 6.58 -5.82
N VAL A 84 12.81 5.91 -4.73
CA VAL A 84 13.93 6.24 -3.86
C VAL A 84 14.94 5.10 -3.85
N HIS A 85 16.22 5.45 -3.86
CA HIS A 85 17.34 4.50 -3.88
C HIS A 85 18.04 4.42 -2.52
N PRO A 86 18.79 3.34 -2.25
CA PRO A 86 19.58 3.22 -1.03
C PRO A 86 20.49 4.44 -0.80
N GLY A 87 20.40 5.03 0.39
CA GLY A 87 21.14 6.23 0.76
C GLY A 87 20.45 7.56 0.42
N GLU A 88 19.28 7.52 -0.22
CA GLU A 88 18.43 8.70 -0.40
C GLU A 88 17.46 8.90 0.78
N GLU A 89 17.09 10.15 1.02
CA GLU A 89 16.08 10.49 2.04
C GLU A 89 14.74 9.83 1.71
N GLY A 90 14.17 9.12 2.69
CA GLY A 90 12.91 8.38 2.52
C GLY A 90 13.08 6.95 2.00
N TYR A 91 14.31 6.48 1.75
CA TYR A 91 14.56 5.06 1.52
C TYR A 91 14.29 4.26 2.80
N LEU A 92 13.34 3.32 2.71
CA LEU A 92 13.06 2.35 3.75
C LEU A 92 13.80 1.06 3.40
N ASP A 93 14.67 0.61 4.29
CA ASP A 93 15.31 -0.70 4.16
C ASP A 93 14.26 -1.78 4.46
N GLU A 94 13.61 -2.27 3.39
CA GLU A 94 12.58 -3.31 3.46
C GLU A 94 13.11 -4.57 4.17
N ALA A 95 14.40 -4.90 4.03
CA ALA A 95 14.99 -6.07 4.69
C ALA A 95 15.16 -5.84 6.19
N ALA A 96 15.55 -4.64 6.61
CA ALA A 96 15.61 -4.28 8.02
C ALA A 96 14.21 -4.27 8.65
N LEU A 97 13.22 -3.70 7.96
CA LEU A 97 11.83 -3.66 8.44
C LEU A 97 11.19 -5.06 8.53
N GLU A 98 11.46 -5.93 7.56
CA GLU A 98 10.96 -7.32 7.59
C GLU A 98 11.64 -8.09 8.75
N ALA A 99 12.94 -7.88 8.97
CA ALA A 99 13.65 -8.47 10.11
C ALA A 99 13.10 -7.98 11.45
N GLU A 100 12.81 -6.69 11.59
CA GLU A 100 12.14 -6.12 12.77
C GLU A 100 10.76 -6.75 12.99
N ARG A 101 9.95 -6.91 11.94
CA ARG A 101 8.63 -7.56 12.02
C ARG A 101 8.73 -9.05 12.34
N GLU A 102 9.77 -9.74 11.88
CA GLU A 102 10.03 -11.14 12.25
C GLU A 102 10.37 -11.26 13.73
N VAL A 103 11.23 -10.39 14.25
CA VAL A 103 11.52 -10.32 15.70
C VAL A 103 10.24 -10.02 16.50
N GLU A 104 9.42 -9.04 16.09
CA GLU A 104 8.14 -8.76 16.76
C GLU A 104 7.18 -9.96 16.75
N ARG A 105 7.14 -10.72 15.64
CA ARG A 105 6.33 -11.94 15.54
C ARG A 105 6.85 -13.04 16.47
N GLU A 106 8.17 -13.23 16.54
CA GLU A 106 8.79 -14.21 17.43
C GLU A 106 8.60 -13.84 18.91
N GLU A 107 8.70 -12.56 19.27
CA GLU A 107 8.42 -12.06 20.62
C GLU A 107 6.94 -12.25 21.00
N ALA A 108 6.00 -11.95 20.10
CA ALA A 108 4.58 -12.16 20.34
C ALA A 108 4.24 -13.65 20.56
N ASP A 109 4.86 -14.56 19.80
CA ASP A 109 4.69 -16.00 19.96
C ASP A 109 5.30 -16.51 21.28
N ALA A 110 6.40 -15.92 21.74
CA ALA A 110 7.01 -16.24 23.03
C ALA A 110 6.14 -15.82 24.23
N ASP A 111 5.53 -14.63 24.18
CA ASP A 111 4.63 -14.12 25.22
C ASP A 111 3.34 -14.94 25.33
N VAL A 112 2.78 -15.37 24.19
CA VAL A 112 1.61 -16.27 24.16
C VAL A 112 1.95 -17.61 24.80
N ASN A 113 3.13 -18.17 24.51
CA ASN A 113 3.57 -19.42 25.11
C ASN A 113 3.82 -19.29 26.62
N ALA A 114 4.48 -18.22 27.08
CA ALA A 114 4.70 -17.98 28.51
C ALA A 114 3.40 -17.84 29.32
N ASN A 115 2.38 -17.18 28.75
CA ASN A 115 1.06 -17.07 29.37
C ASN A 115 0.25 -18.38 29.35
N ALA A 116 0.52 -19.28 28.40
CA ALA A 116 -0.11 -20.61 28.36
C ALA A 116 0.46 -21.58 29.42
N VAL A 117 1.69 -21.36 29.91
CA VAL A 117 2.37 -22.24 30.88
C VAL A 117 2.09 -21.87 32.35
N ASN A 118 1.54 -20.69 32.65
CA ASN A 118 1.14 -20.29 34.01
C ASN A 118 -0.30 -19.71 34.07
N PRO A 119 -1.34 -20.55 34.11
CA PRO A 119 -2.71 -20.07 34.30
C PRO A 119 -3.07 -19.73 35.77
N ASP A 120 -2.23 -20.09 36.76
CA ASP A 120 -2.56 -20.02 38.19
C ASP A 120 -1.64 -19.08 38.99
N SER A 121 -1.64 -17.78 38.67
CA SER A 121 -1.02 -16.77 39.54
C SER A 121 -1.83 -15.47 39.55
N ASN A 122 -3.09 -15.55 39.99
CA ASN A 122 -3.71 -14.52 40.85
C ASN A 122 -4.94 -15.09 41.58
#